data_AF-A0A1Z8M1T1-F1
#
_entry.id   AF-A0A1Z8M1T1-F1
#
_cell.length_a   1.000
_cell.length_b   1.000
_cell.length_c   1.000
_cell.angle_alpha   90.00
_cell.angle_beta   90.00
_cell.angle_gamma   90.00
#
_symmetry.space_group_name_H-M   'P 1'
#
loop_
_entity.id
_entity.type
_entity.pdbx_description
1 polymer ?
#
loop_
_entity_poly.entity_id
_entity_poly.type
_entity_poly.pdbx_seq_one_letter_code
_entity_poly.pdbx_strand_id
1 'polypeptide(L)'
;MTGTPMKRLLIAAGLCLAMICTSLAQHAEIKLANTILKSDDTVVFVGDSITHQVLYTQYIEDFFITRYPQVRLHFHNAGIGGDRAWDALQRLDRDVISKQPDLVTILLGMNDASYQPFNPEVFAMYQADMTQLLERLQTTDAAIAPITPTMFDAVAARATKRERSEDMLRQYNAVLAFYGTWLRGEADRRSMTSIDMFSPLNNLTRQARLNDADYTMIKDAIHPGPDGQLVMASAWLEDLGLRGGVSNIVLTPFKESYKARVQNGTVTNLKITDGTIEFVFTGHSLPWVTPTDTAAARDMLKIGHRFSREGFQVHGLEPGKYELQIDGTVIDSFTHVQLANHVELQNFPNTPQSIQAAQVVSRNQTRSGETVRALRTHWFKFRNLQRSQRALSEASDPKTREGLAAKVAKNEAAMEGFEAQLVELEAKAAAELDELYELAQPKPHRYTLRQVK
;
A
#
# COMPACT_ATOMS: atom_id res chain seq x y z
N MET A 1 61.46 62.19 30.36
CA MET A 1 61.33 60.87 30.98
C MET A 1 59.85 60.67 31.29
N THR A 2 59.17 59.85 30.48
CA THR A 2 58.43 58.64 30.93
C THR A 2 57.18 58.96 31.77
N GLY A 3 55.94 58.67 31.38
CA GLY A 3 55.44 57.80 30.32
C GLY A 3 53.92 57.93 30.16
N THR A 4 53.47 57.32 29.08
CA THR A 4 52.17 57.31 28.40
C THR A 4 50.99 56.84 29.26
N PRO A 5 49.77 57.41 29.10
CA PRO A 5 48.55 56.81 29.64
C PRO A 5 48.09 55.64 28.75
N MET A 6 47.91 54.48 29.37
CA MET A 6 47.46 53.24 28.75
C MET A 6 45.99 53.40 28.28
N LYS A 7 45.79 53.58 26.96
CA LYS A 7 44.47 53.44 26.33
C LYS A 7 44.03 52.00 26.47
N ARG A 8 43.01 51.73 27.30
CA ARG A 8 42.28 50.46 27.28
C ARG A 8 41.48 50.38 25.98
N LEU A 9 41.97 49.56 25.05
CA LEU A 9 41.28 49.15 23.85
C LEU A 9 40.13 48.23 24.27
N LEU A 10 38.89 48.73 24.26
CA LEU A 10 37.70 47.88 24.29
C LEU A 10 37.55 47.25 22.90
N ILE A 11 38.01 46.02 22.76
CA ILE A 11 37.70 45.17 21.61
C ILE A 11 36.23 44.80 21.75
N ALA A 12 35.36 45.47 20.98
CA ALA A 12 34.01 45.02 20.73
C ALA A 12 34.10 43.75 19.88
N ALA A 13 34.17 42.59 20.53
CA ALA A 13 33.94 41.31 19.87
C ALA A 13 32.46 41.23 19.51
N GLY A 14 32.14 41.61 18.27
CA GLY A 14 30.83 41.36 17.68
C GLY A 14 30.60 39.85 17.63
N LEU A 15 29.83 39.35 18.58
CA LEU A 15 29.27 38.00 18.53
C LEU A 15 28.19 38.02 17.44
N CYS A 16 28.59 37.76 16.18
CA CYS A 16 27.67 37.29 15.16
C CYS A 16 27.16 35.93 15.62
N LEU A 17 26.07 35.94 16.39
CA LEU A 17 25.28 34.76 16.69
C LEU A 17 24.67 34.32 15.35
N ALA A 18 25.38 33.44 14.64
CA ALA A 18 24.79 32.68 13.56
C ALA A 18 23.63 31.90 14.18
N MET A 19 22.40 32.41 14.00
CA MET A 19 21.20 31.61 14.15
C MET A 19 21.32 30.51 13.10
N ILE A 20 21.92 29.39 13.49
CA ILE A 20 21.71 28.12 12.82
C ILE A 20 20.23 27.83 13.04
N CYS A 21 19.39 28.28 12.10
CA CYS A 21 18.10 27.68 11.85
C CYS A 21 18.39 26.22 11.47
N THR A 22 18.59 25.36 12.46
CA THR A 22 18.24 23.96 12.30
C THR A 22 16.74 23.99 12.09
N SER A 23 16.30 24.03 10.83
CA SER A 23 14.97 23.55 10.49
C SER A 23 14.94 22.12 11.03
N LEU A 24 14.34 21.92 12.20
CA LEU A 24 13.83 20.62 12.56
C LEU A 24 12.85 20.31 11.43
N ALA A 25 13.33 19.57 10.43
CA ALA A 25 12.45 18.85 9.54
C ALA A 25 11.57 18.06 10.50
N GLN A 26 10.34 18.52 10.66
CA GLN A 26 9.33 17.81 11.39
C GLN A 26 9.21 16.49 10.61
N HIS A 27 9.87 15.44 11.11
CA HIS A 27 9.92 14.16 10.42
C HIS A 27 8.46 13.77 10.22
N ALA A 28 8.03 13.69 8.96
CA ALA A 28 6.64 13.41 8.67
C ALA A 28 6.35 12.02 9.22
N GLU A 29 5.48 11.95 10.21
CA GLU A 29 5.03 10.70 10.83
C GLU A 29 3.72 10.28 10.18
N ILE A 30 3.58 9.00 9.85
CA ILE A 30 2.36 8.45 9.28
C ILE A 30 1.63 7.66 10.35
N LYS A 31 0.56 8.24 10.88
CA LYS A 31 -0.28 7.55 11.87
C LYS A 31 -1.14 6.49 11.18
N LEU A 32 -1.01 5.24 11.62
CA LEU A 32 -1.81 4.09 11.19
C LEU A 32 -2.43 3.42 12.42
N ALA A 33 -3.75 3.51 12.57
CA ALA A 33 -4.46 2.96 13.71
C ALA A 33 -3.75 3.22 15.06
N ASN A 34 -3.18 2.17 15.67
CA ASN A 34 -2.48 2.21 16.96
C ASN A 34 -0.94 2.36 16.84
N THR A 35 -0.40 2.59 15.65
CA THR A 35 1.02 2.80 15.38
C THR A 35 1.32 4.09 14.62
N ILE A 36 2.60 4.45 14.58
CA ILE A 36 3.13 5.59 13.85
C ILE A 36 4.33 5.10 13.04
N LEU A 37 4.23 5.15 11.72
CA LEU A 37 5.35 4.84 10.84
C LEU A 37 6.22 6.08 10.60
N LYS A 38 7.52 5.87 10.56
CA LYS A 38 8.57 6.86 10.34
C LYS A 38 9.48 6.41 9.19
N SER A 39 10.44 7.27 8.84
CA SER A 39 11.43 6.87 7.83
C SER A 39 12.27 5.72 8.33
N ASP A 40 12.59 4.81 7.42
CA ASP A 40 13.28 3.54 7.58
C ASP A 40 12.51 2.45 8.34
N ASP A 41 11.24 2.69 8.67
CA ASP A 41 10.34 1.64 9.20
C ASP A 41 9.98 0.61 8.12
N THR A 42 9.75 -0.64 8.55
CA THR A 42 9.46 -1.78 7.68
C THR A 42 8.03 -2.30 7.83
N VAL A 43 7.30 -2.34 6.72
CA VAL A 43 5.97 -2.96 6.61
C VAL A 43 6.10 -4.35 5.97
N VAL A 44 5.65 -5.39 6.68
CA VAL A 44 5.67 -6.78 6.21
C VAL A 44 4.25 -7.29 5.93
N PHE A 45 4.04 -7.86 4.75
CA PHE A 45 2.78 -8.47 4.32
C PHE A 45 2.89 -10.00 4.38
N VAL A 46 2.49 -10.62 5.49
CA VAL A 46 2.44 -12.07 5.63
C VAL A 46 1.20 -12.60 4.94
N GLY A 47 1.34 -13.65 4.13
CA GLY A 47 0.16 -14.36 3.65
C GLY A 47 0.43 -15.56 2.76
N ASP A 48 -0.60 -15.93 2.01
CA ASP A 48 -0.59 -17.09 1.12
C ASP A 48 -0.43 -16.70 -0.37
N SER A 49 -1.08 -17.42 -1.28
CA SER A 49 -1.08 -17.15 -2.71
C SER A 49 -1.66 -15.80 -3.08
N ILE A 50 -2.63 -15.28 -2.34
CA ILE A 50 -3.24 -13.98 -2.62
C ILE A 50 -2.23 -12.86 -2.39
N THR A 51 -1.41 -12.96 -1.34
CA THR A 51 -0.31 -12.02 -1.07
C THR A 51 0.86 -12.26 -2.01
N HIS A 52 1.16 -13.53 -2.34
CA HIS A 52 2.19 -13.87 -3.32
C HIS A 52 1.91 -13.24 -4.70
N GLN A 53 0.65 -12.93 -5.07
CA GLN A 53 0.30 -12.25 -6.33
C GLN A 53 0.89 -10.84 -6.47
N VAL A 54 1.41 -10.24 -5.40
CA VAL A 54 2.05 -8.91 -5.33
C VAL A 54 1.17 -7.70 -5.70
N LEU A 55 -0.10 -7.90 -6.07
CA LEU A 55 -0.94 -6.79 -6.56
C LEU A 55 -1.39 -5.85 -5.44
N TYR A 56 -2.14 -6.30 -4.42
CA TYR A 56 -2.61 -5.39 -3.36
C TYR A 56 -1.43 -4.79 -2.58
N THR A 57 -0.34 -5.54 -2.40
CA THR A 57 0.87 -5.04 -1.75
C THR A 57 1.51 -3.94 -2.61
N GLN A 58 1.65 -4.14 -3.92
CA GLN A 58 2.11 -3.09 -4.84
C GLN A 58 1.23 -1.84 -4.76
N TYR A 59 -0.10 -1.98 -4.75
CA TYR A 59 -0.99 -0.82 -4.72
C TYR A 59 -0.89 -0.02 -3.42
N ILE A 60 -0.64 -0.71 -2.30
CA ILE A 60 -0.36 -0.06 -1.01
C ILE A 60 1.01 0.63 -1.06
N GLU A 61 2.05 -0.04 -1.57
CA GLU A 61 3.38 0.56 -1.76
C GLU A 61 3.30 1.82 -2.62
N ASP A 62 2.60 1.77 -3.75
CA ASP A 62 2.35 2.90 -4.64
C ASP A 62 1.69 4.06 -3.89
N PHE A 63 0.70 3.78 -3.04
CA PHE A 63 0.05 4.80 -2.22
C PHE A 63 1.05 5.47 -1.28
N PHE A 64 1.86 4.72 -0.54
CA PHE A 64 2.81 5.30 0.40
C PHE A 64 3.95 6.06 -0.29
N ILE A 65 4.53 5.49 -1.34
CA ILE A 65 5.63 6.11 -2.10
C ILE A 65 5.15 7.44 -2.72
N THR A 66 3.94 7.47 -3.28
CA THR A 66 3.41 8.70 -3.90
C THR A 66 2.84 9.69 -2.88
N ARG A 67 2.20 9.23 -1.80
CA ARG A 67 1.58 10.11 -0.81
C ARG A 67 2.57 10.68 0.20
N TYR A 68 3.57 9.90 0.59
CA TYR A 68 4.55 10.26 1.60
C TYR A 68 5.99 10.07 1.06
N PRO A 69 6.36 10.68 -0.08
CA PRO A 69 7.68 10.51 -0.69
C PRO A 69 8.84 10.98 0.21
N GLN A 70 8.55 11.80 1.23
CA GLN A 70 9.47 12.24 2.27
C GLN A 70 9.65 11.26 3.43
N VAL A 71 8.83 10.20 3.51
CA VAL A 71 8.90 9.14 4.52
C VAL A 71 9.28 7.86 3.81
N ARG A 72 10.57 7.54 3.82
CA ARG A 72 11.08 6.34 3.16
C ARG A 72 10.72 5.11 3.99
N LEU A 73 9.77 4.30 3.53
CA LEU A 73 9.40 3.04 4.16
C LEU A 73 10.04 1.88 3.41
N HIS A 74 10.28 0.80 4.13
CA HIS A 74 10.61 -0.50 3.56
C HIS A 74 9.37 -1.39 3.47
N PHE A 75 9.29 -2.17 2.41
CA PHE A 75 8.18 -3.08 2.18
C PHE A 75 8.70 -4.48 1.91
N HIS A 76 8.15 -5.46 2.62
CA HIS A 76 8.49 -6.86 2.44
C HIS A 76 7.22 -7.69 2.26
N ASN A 77 6.99 -8.15 1.03
CA ASN A 77 6.00 -9.18 0.79
C ASN A 77 6.53 -10.50 1.38
N ALA A 78 5.75 -11.16 2.23
CA ALA A 78 6.01 -12.47 2.82
C ALA A 78 4.86 -13.44 2.50
N GLY A 79 4.32 -13.35 1.28
CA GLY A 79 3.27 -14.20 0.74
C GLY A 79 3.82 -15.40 -0.02
N ILE A 80 3.42 -16.63 0.35
CA ILE A 80 3.85 -17.85 -0.33
C ILE A 80 2.65 -18.71 -0.74
N GLY A 81 2.65 -19.12 -2.01
CA GLY A 81 1.45 -19.63 -2.67
C GLY A 81 0.92 -20.95 -2.14
N GLY A 82 -0.16 -20.94 -1.36
CA GLY A 82 -0.75 -22.14 -0.76
C GLY A 82 -0.37 -22.34 0.71
N ASP A 83 0.30 -21.38 1.33
CA ASP A 83 0.59 -21.39 2.77
C ASP A 83 -0.70 -21.43 3.60
N ARG A 84 -0.57 -22.09 4.75
CA ARG A 84 -1.44 -22.02 5.93
C ARG A 84 -0.71 -21.27 7.04
N ALA A 85 -1.39 -20.96 8.14
CA ALA A 85 -0.81 -20.41 9.36
C ALA A 85 0.42 -21.20 9.84
N TRP A 86 0.34 -22.53 9.82
CA TRP A 86 1.48 -23.39 10.12
C TRP A 86 2.71 -23.15 9.22
N ASP A 87 2.51 -22.98 7.92
CA ASP A 87 3.62 -22.76 6.98
C ASP A 87 4.29 -21.41 7.23
N ALA A 88 3.48 -20.36 7.48
CA ALA A 88 3.98 -19.04 7.84
C ALA A 88 4.81 -19.07 9.14
N LEU A 89 4.36 -19.84 10.15
CA LEU A 89 5.10 -20.08 11.38
C LEU A 89 6.50 -20.67 11.14
N GLN A 90 6.64 -21.63 10.21
CA GLN A 90 7.94 -22.28 9.96
C GLN A 90 8.98 -21.33 9.39
N ARG A 91 8.55 -20.25 8.72
CA ARG A 91 9.44 -19.23 8.14
C ARG A 91 9.44 -17.92 8.90
N LEU A 92 8.69 -17.81 10.00
CA LEU A 92 8.44 -16.55 10.70
C LEU A 92 9.74 -15.83 11.10
N ASP A 93 10.66 -16.53 11.77
CA ASP A 93 11.90 -15.92 12.24
C ASP A 93 12.75 -15.40 11.08
N ARG A 94 12.78 -16.15 9.98
CA ARG A 94 13.71 -15.93 8.88
C ARG A 94 13.18 -15.00 7.80
N ASP A 95 11.89 -15.05 7.50
CA ASP A 95 11.25 -14.29 6.43
C ASP A 95 10.49 -13.05 6.93
N VAL A 96 10.22 -12.96 8.24
CA VAL A 96 9.42 -11.85 8.81
C VAL A 96 10.19 -11.14 9.91
N ILE A 97 10.53 -11.82 11.00
CA ILE A 97 11.16 -11.19 12.17
C ILE A 97 12.57 -10.68 11.84
N SER A 98 13.33 -11.40 11.01
CA SER A 98 14.64 -10.96 10.52
C SER A 98 14.63 -9.60 9.81
N LYS A 99 13.45 -9.17 9.33
CA LYS A 99 13.24 -7.88 8.67
C LYS A 99 13.01 -6.72 9.64
N GLN A 100 12.99 -7.00 10.94
CA GLN A 100 12.75 -6.00 12.00
C GLN A 100 11.50 -5.17 11.69
N PRO A 101 10.32 -5.82 11.59
CA PRO A 101 9.11 -5.13 11.17
C PRO A 101 8.63 -4.11 12.21
N ASP A 102 8.05 -3.01 11.72
CA ASP A 102 7.31 -2.02 12.51
C ASP A 102 5.80 -2.20 12.34
N LEU A 103 5.38 -2.76 11.20
CA LEU A 103 4.00 -3.18 10.95
C LEU A 103 3.98 -4.52 10.24
N VAL A 104 3.26 -5.50 10.81
CA VAL A 104 3.00 -6.80 10.20
C VAL A 104 1.51 -6.95 9.92
N THR A 105 1.16 -7.19 8.67
CA THR A 105 -0.22 -7.53 8.28
C THR A 105 -0.30 -8.98 7.83
N ILE A 106 -1.38 -9.68 8.16
CA ILE A 106 -1.45 -11.15 8.04
C ILE A 106 -2.72 -11.59 7.32
N LEU A 107 -2.61 -12.03 6.06
CA LEU A 107 -3.72 -12.58 5.27
C LEU A 107 -3.55 -14.09 5.08
N LEU A 108 -4.23 -14.87 5.94
CA LEU A 108 -4.26 -16.34 5.93
C LEU A 108 -5.67 -16.83 6.26
N GLY A 109 -5.96 -18.11 5.99
CA GLY A 109 -7.25 -18.73 6.26
C GLY A 109 -7.90 -19.38 5.03
N MET A 110 -7.58 -18.89 3.81
CA MET A 110 -8.11 -19.44 2.56
C MET A 110 -7.64 -20.89 2.31
N ASN A 111 -6.41 -21.26 2.68
CA ASN A 111 -5.93 -22.64 2.56
C ASN A 111 -6.14 -23.46 3.84
N ASP A 112 -6.22 -22.78 4.99
CA ASP A 112 -6.40 -23.38 6.31
C ASP A 112 -7.77 -24.04 6.42
N ALA A 113 -8.83 -23.34 5.98
CA ALA A 113 -10.18 -23.88 5.91
C ALA A 113 -10.33 -25.07 4.93
N SER A 114 -9.28 -25.38 4.16
CA SER A 114 -9.11 -26.63 3.41
C SER A 114 -10.18 -26.91 2.34
N TYR A 115 -10.87 -25.88 1.85
CA TYR A 115 -11.82 -26.00 0.73
C TYR A 115 -12.91 -27.05 0.99
N GLN A 116 -13.52 -27.02 2.17
CA GLN A 116 -14.54 -27.98 2.62
C GLN A 116 -15.63 -27.30 3.48
N PRO A 117 -16.79 -27.96 3.69
CA PRO A 117 -17.74 -27.58 4.74
C PRO A 117 -17.07 -27.37 6.10
N PHE A 118 -17.74 -26.64 7.00
CA PHE A 118 -17.19 -26.39 8.33
C PHE A 118 -16.80 -27.70 9.01
N ASN A 119 -15.55 -27.77 9.46
CA ASN A 119 -15.03 -28.88 10.22
C ASN A 119 -14.35 -28.33 11.49
N PRO A 120 -14.78 -28.74 12.70
CA PRO A 120 -14.28 -28.19 13.96
C PRO A 120 -12.80 -28.52 14.21
N GLU A 121 -12.29 -29.67 13.75
CA GLU A 121 -10.88 -30.04 13.91
C GLU A 121 -9.97 -29.18 13.02
N VAL A 122 -10.41 -28.92 11.79
CA VAL A 122 -9.69 -28.03 10.87
C VAL A 122 -9.69 -26.59 11.37
N PHE A 123 -10.81 -26.14 11.93
CA PHE A 123 -10.86 -24.83 12.56
C PHE A 123 -9.96 -24.77 13.80
N ALA A 124 -9.94 -25.79 14.65
CA ALA A 124 -9.06 -25.84 15.81
C ALA A 124 -7.57 -25.77 15.43
N MET A 125 -7.16 -26.40 14.32
CA MET A 125 -5.79 -26.24 13.80
C MET A 125 -5.50 -24.79 13.38
N TYR A 126 -6.41 -24.16 12.62
CA TYR A 126 -6.28 -22.76 12.23
C TYR A 126 -6.18 -21.85 13.47
N GLN A 127 -7.01 -22.09 14.49
CA GLN A 127 -6.98 -21.34 15.73
C GLN A 127 -5.62 -21.48 16.42
N ALA A 128 -5.15 -22.71 16.63
CA ALA A 128 -3.87 -22.97 17.28
C ALA A 128 -2.70 -22.31 16.55
N ASP A 129 -2.60 -22.51 15.24
CA ASP A 129 -1.50 -21.99 14.43
C ASP A 129 -1.54 -20.45 14.33
N MET A 130 -2.72 -19.85 14.10
CA MET A 130 -2.85 -18.38 14.07
C MET A 130 -2.59 -17.75 15.44
N THR A 131 -3.09 -18.36 16.53
CA THR A 131 -2.81 -17.90 17.89
C THR A 131 -1.31 -17.90 18.16
N GLN A 132 -0.61 -18.99 17.84
CA GLN A 132 0.84 -19.06 18.00
C GLN A 132 1.57 -18.04 17.12
N LEU A 133 1.12 -17.81 15.88
CA LEU A 133 1.70 -16.80 14.98
C LEU A 133 1.58 -15.40 15.56
N LEU A 134 0.40 -15.03 16.06
CA LEU A 134 0.15 -13.74 16.71
C LEU A 134 0.98 -13.58 17.98
N GLU A 135 1.07 -14.62 18.82
CA GLU A 135 1.89 -14.60 20.04
C GLU A 135 3.37 -14.40 19.76
N ARG A 136 3.90 -15.11 18.76
CA ARG A 136 5.30 -14.96 18.35
C ARG A 136 5.58 -13.56 17.82
N LEU A 137 4.68 -12.99 17.03
CA LEU A 137 4.82 -11.61 16.55
C LEU A 137 4.72 -10.59 17.69
N GLN A 138 3.89 -10.81 18.71
CA GLN A 138 3.80 -9.92 19.88
C GLN A 138 5.07 -9.91 20.75
N THR A 139 6.04 -10.78 20.48
CA THR A 139 7.37 -10.70 21.12
C THR A 139 8.28 -9.66 20.46
N THR A 140 7.88 -9.10 19.31
CA THR A 140 8.57 -7.97 18.66
C THR A 140 7.86 -6.66 19.00
N ASP A 141 8.51 -5.54 18.69
CA ASP A 141 7.94 -4.19 18.86
C ASP A 141 6.97 -3.79 17.71
N ALA A 142 6.68 -4.71 16.80
CA ALA A 142 5.86 -4.44 15.62
C ALA A 142 4.38 -4.26 16.00
N ALA A 143 3.72 -3.30 15.34
CA ALA A 143 2.28 -3.30 15.28
C ALA A 143 1.79 -4.48 14.44
N ILE A 144 0.71 -5.14 14.87
CA ILE A 144 0.19 -6.33 14.20
C ILE A 144 -1.25 -6.08 13.77
N ALA A 145 -1.54 -6.32 12.50
CA ALA A 145 -2.85 -6.17 11.91
C ALA A 145 -3.30 -7.43 11.16
N PRO A 146 -4.01 -8.36 11.82
CA PRO A 146 -4.55 -9.53 11.15
C PRO A 146 -5.64 -9.14 10.15
N ILE A 147 -5.66 -9.80 9.00
CA ILE A 147 -6.58 -9.55 7.89
C ILE A 147 -7.54 -10.74 7.80
N THR A 148 -8.84 -10.48 7.74
CA THR A 148 -9.83 -11.55 7.51
C THR A 148 -9.56 -12.24 6.16
N PRO A 149 -9.80 -13.56 6.02
CA PRO A 149 -9.71 -14.23 4.73
C PRO A 149 -10.59 -13.53 3.68
N THR A 150 -10.15 -13.47 2.42
CA THR A 150 -10.99 -12.96 1.34
C THR A 150 -12.20 -13.86 1.11
N MET A 151 -13.22 -13.37 0.41
CA MET A 151 -14.36 -14.20 0.01
C MET A 151 -13.93 -15.35 -0.93
N PHE A 152 -14.69 -16.45 -0.90
CA PHE A 152 -14.70 -17.47 -1.95
C PHE A 152 -15.92 -17.26 -2.84
N ASP A 153 -15.71 -17.15 -4.15
CA ASP A 153 -16.81 -16.86 -5.08
C ASP A 153 -17.42 -18.14 -5.67
N ALA A 154 -18.43 -18.69 -4.98
CA ALA A 154 -19.09 -19.91 -5.40
C ALA A 154 -19.74 -19.84 -6.79
N VAL A 155 -20.17 -18.66 -7.25
CA VAL A 155 -20.74 -18.49 -8.60
C VAL A 155 -19.62 -18.63 -9.64
N ALA A 156 -18.51 -17.93 -9.45
CA ALA A 156 -17.33 -18.08 -10.30
C ALA A 156 -16.81 -19.52 -10.29
N ALA A 157 -16.80 -20.18 -9.12
CA ALA A 157 -16.33 -21.55 -8.98
C ALA A 157 -17.10 -22.54 -9.86
N ARG A 158 -18.43 -22.36 -9.96
CA ARG A 158 -19.32 -23.17 -10.79
C ARG A 158 -19.10 -22.97 -12.29
N ALA A 159 -18.60 -21.81 -12.69
CA ALA A 159 -18.23 -21.53 -14.07
C ALA A 159 -16.86 -22.13 -14.47
N THR A 160 -16.06 -22.59 -13.50
CA THR A 160 -14.77 -23.22 -13.80
C THR A 160 -14.90 -24.71 -14.11
N LYS A 161 -13.90 -25.27 -14.82
CA LYS A 161 -13.81 -26.71 -15.12
C LYS A 161 -13.39 -27.58 -13.92
N ARG A 162 -13.04 -26.98 -12.78
CA ARG A 162 -12.56 -27.72 -11.61
C ARG A 162 -13.75 -28.24 -10.82
N GLU A 163 -13.92 -29.56 -10.79
CA GLU A 163 -14.93 -30.22 -9.98
C GLU A 163 -14.73 -29.93 -8.49
N ARG A 164 -15.84 -29.58 -7.83
CA ARG A 164 -15.92 -29.27 -6.40
C ARG A 164 -17.25 -29.83 -5.91
N SER A 165 -17.30 -30.34 -4.68
CA SER A 165 -18.55 -30.84 -4.13
C SER A 165 -19.56 -29.71 -3.93
N GLU A 166 -20.85 -30.02 -4.10
CA GLU A 166 -21.92 -29.04 -3.90
C GLU A 166 -21.96 -28.47 -2.48
N ASP A 167 -21.65 -29.29 -1.47
CA ASP A 167 -21.59 -28.85 -0.08
C ASP A 167 -20.46 -27.84 0.15
N MET A 168 -19.28 -28.07 -0.44
CA MET A 168 -18.19 -27.11 -0.40
C MET A 168 -18.61 -25.80 -1.06
N LEU A 169 -19.17 -25.85 -2.28
CA LEU A 169 -19.57 -24.66 -3.01
C LEU A 169 -20.62 -23.83 -2.25
N ARG A 170 -21.56 -24.48 -1.56
CA ARG A 170 -22.58 -23.81 -0.75
C ARG A 170 -22.03 -23.18 0.53
N GLN A 171 -21.03 -23.81 1.17
CA GLN A 171 -20.65 -23.47 2.55
C GLN A 171 -19.33 -22.72 2.66
N TYR A 172 -18.40 -22.88 1.71
CA TYR A 172 -17.02 -22.46 1.93
C TYR A 172 -16.86 -20.95 2.16
N ASN A 173 -17.62 -20.12 1.44
CA ASN A 173 -17.61 -18.68 1.68
C ASN A 173 -18.10 -18.31 3.10
N ALA A 174 -19.08 -19.05 3.63
CA ALA A 174 -19.56 -18.85 5.01
C ALA A 174 -18.53 -19.35 6.05
N VAL A 175 -17.78 -20.41 5.75
CA VAL A 175 -16.65 -20.85 6.57
C VAL A 175 -15.59 -19.75 6.67
N LEU A 176 -15.22 -19.12 5.55
CA LEU A 176 -14.26 -18.02 5.54
C LEU A 176 -14.76 -16.80 6.32
N ALA A 177 -16.05 -16.47 6.21
CA ALA A 177 -16.66 -15.42 7.04
C ALA A 177 -16.58 -15.74 8.55
N PHE A 178 -16.79 -17.01 8.93
CA PHE A 178 -16.68 -17.47 10.31
C PHE A 178 -15.23 -17.38 10.83
N TYR A 179 -14.25 -17.83 10.04
CA TYR A 179 -12.83 -17.74 10.38
C TYR A 179 -12.40 -16.27 10.56
N GLY A 180 -12.82 -15.39 9.64
CA GLY A 180 -12.56 -13.95 9.74
C GLY A 180 -13.23 -13.31 10.95
N THR A 181 -14.42 -13.76 11.35
CA THR A 181 -15.10 -13.27 12.56
C THR A 181 -14.36 -13.67 13.83
N TRP A 182 -13.89 -14.93 13.91
CA TRP A 182 -13.05 -15.35 15.03
C TRP A 182 -11.74 -14.54 15.09
N LEU A 183 -11.06 -14.36 13.96
CA LEU A 183 -9.79 -13.63 13.89
C LEU A 183 -9.93 -12.17 14.31
N ARG A 184 -11.02 -11.49 13.93
CA ARG A 184 -11.35 -10.15 14.46
C ARG A 184 -11.49 -10.15 15.97
N GLY A 185 -12.21 -11.13 16.53
CA GLY A 185 -12.34 -11.27 17.98
C GLY A 185 -11.01 -11.55 18.70
N GLU A 186 -10.06 -12.23 18.07
CA GLU A 186 -8.68 -12.36 18.59
C GLU A 186 -7.93 -11.03 18.56
N ALA A 187 -8.06 -10.27 17.46
CA ALA A 187 -7.45 -8.96 17.32
C ALA A 187 -7.93 -8.00 18.42
N ASP A 188 -9.25 -7.93 18.64
CA ASP A 188 -9.86 -7.11 19.70
C ASP A 188 -9.33 -7.48 21.08
N ARG A 189 -9.28 -8.78 21.40
CA ARG A 189 -8.76 -9.28 22.69
C ARG A 189 -7.29 -8.97 22.91
N ARG A 190 -6.53 -8.77 21.83
CA ARG A 190 -5.10 -8.42 21.84
C ARG A 190 -4.85 -6.92 21.61
N SER A 191 -5.90 -6.10 21.55
CA SER A 191 -5.82 -4.66 21.23
C SER A 191 -5.13 -4.35 19.88
N MET A 192 -5.23 -5.29 18.95
CA MET A 192 -4.75 -5.15 17.58
C MET A 192 -5.84 -4.55 16.69
N THR A 193 -5.45 -3.87 15.63
CA THR A 193 -6.38 -3.43 14.59
C THR A 193 -6.54 -4.53 13.55
N SER A 194 -7.74 -5.05 13.35
CA SER A 194 -8.01 -6.00 12.26
C SER A 194 -8.42 -5.28 10.97
N ILE A 195 -8.11 -5.88 9.81
CA ILE A 195 -8.54 -5.40 8.49
C ILE A 195 -9.57 -6.38 7.91
N ASP A 196 -10.71 -5.88 7.43
CA ASP A 196 -11.77 -6.68 6.81
C ASP A 196 -11.65 -6.66 5.28
N MET A 197 -11.10 -7.74 4.71
CA MET A 197 -11.10 -7.97 3.26
C MET A 197 -12.29 -8.80 2.78
N PHE A 198 -12.99 -9.51 3.67
CA PHE A 198 -14.13 -10.35 3.29
C PHE A 198 -15.31 -9.49 2.83
N SER A 199 -15.73 -8.56 3.69
CA SER A 199 -16.95 -7.77 3.48
C SER A 199 -16.91 -6.91 2.22
N PRO A 200 -15.87 -6.09 1.94
CA PRO A 200 -15.88 -5.24 0.76
C PRO A 200 -15.88 -6.05 -0.54
N LEU A 201 -15.07 -7.11 -0.64
CA LEU A 201 -15.07 -8.00 -1.81
C LEU A 201 -16.44 -8.65 -2.03
N ASN A 202 -17.04 -9.19 -0.96
CA ASN A 202 -18.32 -9.88 -1.02
C ASN A 202 -19.47 -8.92 -1.37
N ASN A 203 -19.52 -7.74 -0.76
CA ASN A 203 -20.60 -6.79 -0.97
C ASN A 203 -20.54 -6.15 -2.36
N LEU A 204 -19.36 -5.75 -2.84
CA LEU A 204 -19.21 -5.18 -4.18
C LEU A 204 -19.52 -6.20 -5.27
N THR A 205 -19.04 -7.44 -5.12
CA THR A 205 -19.39 -8.54 -6.04
C THR A 205 -20.91 -8.76 -6.09
N ARG A 206 -21.57 -8.84 -4.94
CA ARG A 206 -23.03 -9.02 -4.88
C ARG A 206 -23.79 -7.84 -5.46
N GLN A 207 -23.33 -6.61 -5.26
CA GLN A 207 -23.96 -5.42 -5.79
C GLN A 207 -23.82 -5.36 -7.32
N ALA A 208 -22.64 -5.64 -7.86
CA ALA A 208 -22.41 -5.69 -9.30
C ALA A 208 -23.27 -6.78 -9.98
N ARG A 209 -23.54 -7.89 -9.28
CA ARG A 209 -24.44 -8.96 -9.74
C ARG A 209 -25.90 -8.59 -9.91
N LEU A 210 -26.34 -7.45 -9.36
CA LEU A 210 -27.67 -6.93 -9.66
C LEU A 210 -27.80 -6.48 -11.12
N ASN A 211 -26.69 -6.13 -11.77
CA ASN A 211 -26.65 -5.71 -13.18
C ASN A 211 -26.07 -6.78 -14.11
N ASP A 212 -25.10 -7.57 -13.62
CA ASP A 212 -24.47 -8.68 -14.37
C ASP A 212 -24.32 -9.90 -13.46
N ALA A 213 -25.23 -10.87 -13.60
CA ALA A 213 -25.32 -12.04 -12.71
C ALA A 213 -24.03 -12.88 -12.66
N ASP A 214 -23.21 -12.84 -13.72
CA ASP A 214 -21.95 -13.59 -13.83
C ASP A 214 -20.73 -12.76 -13.39
N TYR A 215 -20.93 -11.51 -13.00
CA TYR A 215 -19.85 -10.63 -12.56
C TYR A 215 -19.03 -11.27 -11.43
N THR A 216 -17.71 -11.16 -11.55
CA THR A 216 -16.76 -11.54 -10.52
C THR A 216 -15.44 -10.80 -10.67
N MET A 217 -14.83 -10.44 -9.54
CA MET A 217 -13.43 -9.99 -9.47
C MET A 217 -12.46 -11.16 -9.20
N ILE A 218 -12.97 -12.39 -9.04
CA ILE A 218 -12.25 -13.56 -8.54
C ILE A 218 -12.53 -14.75 -9.47
N LYS A 219 -11.99 -14.72 -10.68
CA LYS A 219 -12.37 -15.63 -11.78
C LYS A 219 -12.21 -17.12 -11.47
N ASP A 220 -11.23 -17.49 -10.64
CA ASP A 220 -11.02 -18.89 -10.23
C ASP A 220 -11.69 -19.25 -8.88
N ALA A 221 -12.48 -18.31 -8.36
CA ALA A 221 -13.15 -18.26 -7.07
C ALA A 221 -12.26 -18.09 -5.83
N ILE A 222 -10.94 -18.01 -5.99
CA ILE A 222 -9.99 -17.99 -4.89
C ILE A 222 -9.12 -16.72 -4.91
N HIS A 223 -8.56 -16.38 -6.07
CA HIS A 223 -7.57 -15.32 -6.23
C HIS A 223 -8.20 -14.07 -6.86
N PRO A 224 -8.34 -12.97 -6.10
CA PRO A 224 -8.80 -11.72 -6.68
C PRO A 224 -7.84 -11.25 -7.79
N GLY A 225 -8.43 -10.82 -8.91
CA GLY A 225 -7.72 -10.12 -9.99
C GLY A 225 -7.44 -8.66 -9.63
N PRO A 226 -6.93 -7.85 -10.58
CA PRO A 226 -6.54 -6.46 -10.33
C PRO A 226 -7.61 -5.62 -9.62
N ASP A 227 -8.86 -5.64 -10.10
CA ASP A 227 -9.98 -4.93 -9.45
C ASP A 227 -10.19 -5.37 -7.99
N GLY A 228 -10.23 -6.67 -7.74
CA GLY A 228 -10.41 -7.19 -6.38
C GLY A 228 -9.22 -6.87 -5.46
N GLN A 229 -8.00 -6.88 -6.00
CA GLN A 229 -6.79 -6.51 -5.27
C GLN A 229 -6.76 -4.99 -4.96
N LEU A 230 -7.36 -4.14 -5.79
CA LEU A 230 -7.57 -2.72 -5.46
C LEU A 230 -8.61 -2.52 -4.35
N VAL A 231 -9.70 -3.30 -4.35
CA VAL A 231 -10.65 -3.34 -3.22
C VAL A 231 -9.94 -3.72 -1.91
N MET A 232 -9.04 -4.70 -1.97
CA MET A 232 -8.23 -5.10 -0.82
C MET A 232 -7.29 -3.99 -0.34
N ALA A 233 -6.58 -3.32 -1.26
CA ALA A 233 -5.71 -2.19 -0.91
C ALA A 233 -6.51 -1.03 -0.28
N SER A 234 -7.68 -0.70 -0.83
CA SER A 234 -8.58 0.31 -0.26
C SER A 234 -9.02 -0.04 1.16
N ALA A 235 -9.41 -1.29 1.42
CA ALA A 235 -9.80 -1.76 2.75
C ALA A 235 -8.63 -1.68 3.74
N TRP A 236 -7.43 -2.07 3.31
CA TRP A 236 -6.20 -1.99 4.12
C TRP A 236 -5.93 -0.54 4.57
N LEU A 237 -6.01 0.42 3.64
CA LEU A 237 -5.79 1.84 3.95
C LEU A 237 -6.88 2.40 4.87
N GLU A 238 -8.14 2.04 4.63
CA GLU A 238 -9.30 2.52 5.40
C GLU A 238 -9.32 2.02 6.84
N ASP A 239 -9.13 0.73 7.04
CA ASP A 239 -9.22 0.10 8.36
C ASP A 239 -8.03 0.50 9.25
N LEU A 240 -6.87 0.80 8.65
CA LEU A 240 -5.74 1.41 9.36
C LEU A 240 -5.87 2.94 9.50
N GLY A 241 -6.99 3.51 9.08
CA GLY A 241 -7.33 4.92 9.35
C GLY A 241 -6.57 5.92 8.49
N LEU A 242 -5.98 5.51 7.37
CA LEU A 242 -5.35 6.45 6.45
C LEU A 242 -6.40 7.32 5.78
N ARG A 243 -6.37 8.60 6.17
CA ARG A 243 -7.24 9.64 5.64
C ARG A 243 -6.38 10.86 5.38
N GLY A 244 -6.33 11.31 4.13
CA GLY A 244 -5.57 12.49 3.75
C GLY A 244 -5.78 12.82 2.28
N GLY A 245 -5.75 14.11 1.93
CA GLY A 245 -5.74 14.55 0.53
C GLY A 245 -4.31 14.77 0.02
N VAL A 246 -4.13 14.77 -1.29
CA VAL A 246 -2.87 15.07 -1.99
C VAL A 246 -2.50 16.52 -1.75
N SER A 247 -3.38 17.45 -2.14
CA SER A 247 -3.20 18.88 -1.97
C SER A 247 -4.52 19.63 -2.13
N ASN A 248 -4.57 20.88 -1.68
CA ASN A 248 -5.68 21.76 -2.02
C ASN A 248 -5.18 23.19 -2.11
N ILE A 249 -5.36 23.81 -3.28
CA ILE A 249 -4.96 25.19 -3.56
C ILE A 249 -6.24 26.01 -3.69
N VAL A 250 -6.39 27.03 -2.85
CA VAL A 250 -7.51 27.97 -2.89
C VAL A 250 -6.98 29.38 -3.08
N LEU A 251 -7.34 30.02 -4.19
CA LEU A 251 -7.04 31.41 -4.46
C LEU A 251 -8.27 32.27 -4.16
N THR A 252 -8.11 33.29 -3.30
CA THR A 252 -9.16 34.25 -2.96
C THR A 252 -8.70 35.68 -3.24
N PRO A 253 -9.58 36.59 -3.68
CA PRO A 253 -9.22 37.98 -3.94
C PRO A 253 -8.61 38.64 -2.70
N PHE A 254 -7.54 39.41 -2.90
CA PHE A 254 -6.89 40.19 -1.85
C PHE A 254 -6.24 41.44 -2.45
N LYS A 255 -6.83 42.61 -2.16
CA LYS A 255 -6.47 43.88 -2.80
C LYS A 255 -6.57 43.76 -4.32
N GLU A 256 -5.55 44.19 -5.06
CA GLU A 256 -5.45 44.10 -6.53
C GLU A 256 -4.85 42.74 -6.99
N SER A 257 -4.83 41.73 -6.12
CA SER A 257 -4.24 40.42 -6.41
C SER A 257 -5.06 39.27 -5.79
N TYR A 258 -4.45 38.08 -5.69
CA TYR A 258 -4.97 36.92 -4.99
C TYR A 258 -4.09 36.57 -3.80
N LYS A 259 -4.69 35.99 -2.77
CA LYS A 259 -3.99 35.27 -1.71
C LYS A 259 -4.22 33.77 -1.90
N ALA A 260 -3.16 32.97 -1.77
CA ALA A 260 -3.24 31.52 -1.76
C ALA A 260 -3.40 30.99 -0.34
N ARG A 261 -4.36 30.07 -0.15
CA ARG A 261 -4.41 29.14 0.97
C ARG A 261 -4.10 27.75 0.43
N VAL A 262 -3.12 27.08 1.01
CA VAL A 262 -2.60 25.81 0.49
C VAL A 262 -2.59 24.76 1.60
N GLN A 263 -2.96 23.54 1.24
CA GLN A 263 -2.75 22.34 2.05
C GLN A 263 -1.80 21.39 1.30
N ASN A 264 -0.87 20.76 2.02
CA ASN A 264 0.09 19.77 1.50
C ASN A 264 0.90 20.25 0.28
N GLY A 265 1.38 21.49 0.35
CA GLY A 265 2.29 22.06 -0.62
C GLY A 265 2.54 23.54 -0.37
N THR A 266 3.30 24.15 -1.25
CA THR A 266 3.67 25.56 -1.20
C THR A 266 3.38 26.24 -2.53
N VAL A 267 2.73 27.41 -2.49
CA VAL A 267 2.59 28.31 -3.64
C VAL A 267 3.61 29.43 -3.52
N THR A 268 4.35 29.69 -4.60
CA THR A 268 5.30 30.79 -4.72
C THR A 268 5.05 31.57 -6.02
N ASN A 269 5.63 32.76 -6.13
CA ASN A 269 5.59 33.58 -7.35
C ASN A 269 4.17 33.85 -7.89
N LEU A 270 3.17 33.94 -7.00
CA LEU A 270 1.80 34.27 -7.38
C LEU A 270 1.72 35.71 -7.89
N LYS A 271 1.27 35.89 -9.12
CA LYS A 271 1.12 37.18 -9.78
C LYS A 271 -0.06 37.17 -10.74
N ILE A 272 -0.54 38.37 -11.08
CA ILE A 272 -1.52 38.60 -12.14
C ILE A 272 -0.87 39.49 -13.20
N THR A 273 -0.94 39.08 -14.46
CA THR A 273 -0.49 39.88 -15.61
C THR A 273 -1.58 39.83 -16.67
N ASP A 274 -2.12 40.98 -17.07
CA ASP A 274 -3.15 41.10 -18.12
C ASP A 274 -4.36 40.15 -17.90
N GLY A 275 -4.84 40.05 -16.66
CA GLY A 275 -5.96 39.18 -16.28
C GLY A 275 -5.61 37.67 -16.21
N THR A 276 -4.36 37.29 -16.48
CA THR A 276 -3.85 35.92 -16.32
C THR A 276 -3.26 35.74 -14.93
N ILE A 277 -3.69 34.72 -14.20
CA ILE A 277 -3.12 34.33 -12.91
C ILE A 277 -2.01 33.33 -13.15
N GLU A 278 -0.82 33.57 -12.59
CA GLU A 278 0.32 32.67 -12.68
C GLU A 278 0.93 32.43 -11.30
N PHE A 279 1.33 31.20 -11.02
CA PHE A 279 2.06 30.84 -9.81
C PHE A 279 2.84 29.54 -10.00
N VAL A 280 3.76 29.26 -9.07
CA VAL A 280 4.43 27.95 -8.98
C VAL A 280 3.88 27.23 -7.76
N PHE A 281 3.51 25.96 -7.93
CA PHE A 281 3.10 25.08 -6.84
C PHE A 281 4.04 23.88 -6.74
N THR A 282 4.52 23.62 -5.52
CA THR A 282 5.25 22.40 -5.18
C THR A 282 4.43 21.62 -4.16
N GLY A 283 3.93 20.45 -4.57
CA GLY A 283 3.21 19.55 -3.67
C GLY A 283 4.14 18.84 -2.69
N HIS A 284 3.60 18.34 -1.58
CA HIS A 284 4.30 17.39 -0.70
C HIS A 284 4.03 15.92 -1.09
N SER A 285 3.09 15.70 -2.01
CA SER A 285 2.58 14.39 -2.41
C SER A 285 2.25 14.39 -3.90
N LEU A 286 2.20 13.19 -4.47
CA LEU A 286 1.66 12.89 -5.79
C LEU A 286 0.27 12.22 -5.66
N PRO A 287 -0.58 12.29 -6.70
CA PRO A 287 -1.86 11.58 -6.71
C PRO A 287 -1.67 10.06 -6.73
N TRP A 288 -2.60 9.33 -6.11
CA TRP A 288 -2.59 7.86 -6.15
C TRP A 288 -3.16 7.39 -7.49
N VAL A 289 -2.27 7.11 -8.43
CA VAL A 289 -2.60 6.47 -9.71
C VAL A 289 -2.63 4.96 -9.50
N THR A 290 -3.61 4.29 -10.08
CA THR A 290 -3.70 2.82 -10.07
C THR A 290 -3.63 2.29 -11.50
N PRO A 291 -3.17 1.04 -11.71
CA PRO A 291 -3.09 0.42 -13.03
C PRO A 291 -4.43 0.45 -13.80
N THR A 292 -4.37 0.48 -15.13
CA THR A 292 -5.54 0.66 -16.00
C THR A 292 -6.55 -0.48 -15.91
N ASP A 293 -6.10 -1.69 -15.60
CA ASP A 293 -6.92 -2.89 -15.38
C ASP A 293 -7.65 -2.91 -14.03
N THR A 294 -7.55 -1.84 -13.23
CA THR A 294 -8.30 -1.62 -11.98
C THR A 294 -9.49 -0.65 -12.13
N ALA A 295 -9.83 -0.26 -13.37
CA ALA A 295 -10.79 0.80 -13.64
C ALA A 295 -12.17 0.56 -13.01
N ALA A 296 -12.68 -0.67 -13.05
CA ALA A 296 -14.00 -0.97 -12.49
C ALA A 296 -14.00 -0.80 -10.96
N ALA A 297 -12.98 -1.29 -10.26
CA ALA A 297 -12.84 -1.10 -8.82
C ALA A 297 -12.63 0.38 -8.44
N ARG A 298 -11.84 1.14 -9.21
CA ARG A 298 -11.67 2.59 -8.98
C ARG A 298 -12.99 3.33 -8.96
N ASP A 299 -13.88 3.02 -9.91
CA ASP A 299 -15.19 3.64 -10.04
C ASP A 299 -16.13 3.20 -8.90
N MET A 300 -16.18 1.89 -8.61
CA MET A 300 -17.00 1.35 -7.52
C MET A 300 -16.62 1.94 -6.16
N LEU A 301 -15.31 2.08 -5.90
CA LEU A 301 -14.77 2.58 -4.63
C LEU A 301 -14.68 4.11 -4.57
N LYS A 302 -14.85 4.81 -5.71
CA LYS A 302 -14.65 6.27 -5.84
C LYS A 302 -13.26 6.70 -5.35
N ILE A 303 -12.21 5.97 -5.75
CA ILE A 303 -10.84 6.15 -5.23
C ILE A 303 -10.33 7.58 -5.40
N GLY A 304 -10.57 8.20 -6.56
CA GLY A 304 -10.13 9.58 -6.82
C GLY A 304 -10.65 10.57 -5.78
N HIS A 305 -11.93 10.47 -5.44
CA HIS A 305 -12.56 11.34 -4.45
C HIS A 305 -12.15 11.00 -3.01
N ARG A 306 -12.04 9.71 -2.66
CA ARG A 306 -11.80 9.29 -1.27
C ARG A 306 -10.35 9.40 -0.84
N PHE A 307 -9.42 9.04 -1.73
CA PHE A 307 -7.99 8.94 -1.41
C PHE A 307 -7.14 10.01 -2.05
N SER A 308 -7.53 10.57 -3.21
CA SER A 308 -6.72 11.62 -3.85
C SER A 308 -7.05 13.01 -3.28
N ARG A 309 -8.27 13.54 -3.51
CA ARG A 309 -8.66 14.90 -3.05
C ARG A 309 -7.63 15.97 -3.42
N GLU A 310 -7.17 15.99 -4.67
CA GLU A 310 -6.25 17.00 -5.21
C GLU A 310 -7.06 18.19 -5.73
N GLY A 311 -7.22 19.23 -4.91
CA GLY A 311 -8.14 20.33 -5.16
C GLY A 311 -7.52 21.59 -5.75
N PHE A 312 -8.22 22.21 -6.69
CA PHE A 312 -7.93 23.57 -7.16
C PHE A 312 -9.19 24.44 -7.16
N GLN A 313 -9.10 25.62 -6.54
CA GLN A 313 -10.19 26.57 -6.41
C GLN A 313 -9.71 28.00 -6.65
N VAL A 314 -10.51 28.78 -7.36
CA VAL A 314 -10.30 30.22 -7.57
C VAL A 314 -11.63 30.95 -7.42
N HIS A 315 -11.71 31.85 -6.45
CA HIS A 315 -12.91 32.63 -6.15
C HIS A 315 -12.80 34.06 -6.69
N GLY A 316 -13.93 34.70 -7.02
CA GLY A 316 -13.94 36.11 -7.42
C GLY A 316 -13.37 36.39 -8.81
N LEU A 317 -13.32 35.37 -9.67
CA LEU A 317 -13.11 35.56 -11.11
C LEU A 317 -14.32 36.23 -11.75
N GLU A 318 -14.07 37.06 -12.75
CA GLU A 318 -15.12 37.61 -13.59
C GLU A 318 -15.90 36.51 -14.32
N PRO A 319 -17.18 36.75 -14.68
CA PRO A 319 -17.95 35.78 -15.43
C PRO A 319 -17.27 35.42 -16.76
N GLY A 320 -16.94 34.14 -16.92
CA GLY A 320 -16.33 33.63 -18.13
C GLY A 320 -15.86 32.19 -18.02
N LYS A 321 -15.15 31.77 -19.07
CA LYS A 321 -14.42 30.50 -19.15
C LYS A 321 -12.92 30.78 -19.03
N TYR A 322 -12.22 29.89 -18.35
CA TYR A 322 -10.81 30.00 -18.05
C TYR A 322 -10.11 28.70 -18.39
N GLU A 323 -9.00 28.78 -19.11
CA GLU A 323 -8.15 27.64 -19.41
C GLU A 323 -7.07 27.51 -18.34
N LEU A 324 -7.01 26.33 -17.72
CA LEU A 324 -5.94 25.95 -16.79
C LEU A 324 -4.82 25.25 -17.57
N GLN A 325 -3.60 25.75 -17.42
CA GLN A 325 -2.39 25.10 -17.88
C GLN A 325 -1.46 24.79 -16.70
N ILE A 326 -0.77 23.66 -16.78
CA ILE A 326 0.32 23.30 -15.87
C ILE A 326 1.54 22.96 -16.73
N ASP A 327 2.65 23.67 -16.50
CA ASP A 327 3.88 23.58 -17.31
C ASP A 327 3.65 23.79 -18.82
N GLY A 328 2.67 24.64 -19.17
CA GLY A 328 2.27 24.90 -20.55
C GLY A 328 1.39 23.82 -21.19
N THR A 329 1.15 22.70 -20.51
CA THR A 329 0.17 21.70 -20.92
C THR A 329 -1.24 22.18 -20.55
N VAL A 330 -2.13 22.27 -21.53
CA VAL A 330 -3.56 22.53 -21.29
C VAL A 330 -4.18 21.36 -20.55
N ILE A 331 -4.72 21.63 -19.36
CA ILE A 331 -5.39 20.62 -18.53
C ILE A 331 -6.85 20.51 -18.96
N ASP A 332 -7.60 21.60 -18.80
CA ASP A 332 -8.98 21.76 -19.29
C ASP A 332 -9.38 23.25 -19.22
N SER A 333 -10.60 23.57 -19.65
CA SER A 333 -11.23 24.86 -19.51
C SER A 333 -12.46 24.80 -18.60
N PHE A 334 -12.47 25.64 -17.58
CA PHE A 334 -13.50 25.71 -16.55
C PHE A 334 -14.22 27.04 -16.56
N THR A 335 -15.50 27.04 -16.23
CA THR A 335 -16.20 28.29 -15.88
C THR A 335 -15.71 28.82 -14.54
N HIS A 336 -15.81 30.14 -14.34
CA HIS A 336 -15.60 30.76 -13.03
C HIS A 336 -16.39 30.07 -11.89
N VAL A 337 -17.61 29.58 -12.16
CA VAL A 337 -18.42 28.83 -11.18
C VAL A 337 -17.80 27.48 -10.84
N GLN A 338 -17.32 26.72 -11.83
CA GLN A 338 -16.63 25.43 -11.57
C GLN A 338 -15.35 25.64 -10.75
N LEU A 339 -14.57 26.67 -11.07
CA LEU A 339 -13.36 27.02 -10.32
C LEU A 339 -13.67 27.47 -8.89
N ALA A 340 -14.78 28.17 -8.67
CA ALA A 340 -15.21 28.54 -7.32
C ALA A 340 -15.75 27.34 -6.52
N ASN A 341 -16.28 26.30 -7.18
CA ASN A 341 -16.94 25.15 -6.55
C ASN A 341 -16.03 23.96 -6.26
N HIS A 342 -14.74 23.99 -6.66
CA HIS A 342 -13.73 22.93 -6.56
C HIS A 342 -13.55 22.10 -7.83
N VAL A 343 -12.33 22.15 -8.38
CA VAL A 343 -11.85 21.26 -9.43
C VAL A 343 -10.98 20.17 -8.80
N GLU A 344 -11.29 18.92 -9.10
CA GLU A 344 -10.52 17.74 -8.70
C GLU A 344 -9.45 17.43 -9.77
N LEU A 345 -8.21 17.85 -9.52
CA LEU A 345 -7.09 17.72 -10.47
C LEU A 345 -6.74 16.26 -10.78
N GLN A 346 -7.02 15.33 -9.86
CA GLN A 346 -6.78 13.89 -10.07
C GLN A 346 -7.60 13.29 -11.22
N ASN A 347 -8.64 13.98 -11.69
CA ASN A 347 -9.46 13.53 -12.82
C ASN A 347 -8.79 13.82 -14.17
N PHE A 348 -7.65 14.52 -14.18
CA PHE A 348 -6.92 14.93 -15.37
C PHE A 348 -5.57 14.19 -15.43
N PRO A 349 -5.50 13.03 -16.11
CA PRO A 349 -4.28 12.22 -16.16
C PRO A 349 -3.12 12.89 -16.91
N ASN A 350 -3.41 13.97 -17.65
CA ASN A 350 -2.43 14.80 -18.36
C ASN A 350 -1.76 15.88 -17.48
N THR A 351 -2.09 15.98 -16.18
CA THR A 351 -1.32 16.86 -15.29
C THR A 351 0.12 16.30 -15.13
N PRO A 352 1.15 17.16 -15.08
CA PRO A 352 2.54 16.71 -14.92
C PRO A 352 2.74 15.80 -13.69
N GLN A 353 2.09 16.11 -12.57
CA GLN A 353 2.16 15.30 -11.36
C GLN A 353 1.43 13.94 -11.49
N SER A 354 0.34 13.85 -12.25
CA SER A 354 -0.31 12.56 -12.55
C SER A 354 0.56 11.70 -13.46
N ILE A 355 1.24 12.31 -14.43
CA ILE A 355 2.20 11.64 -15.31
C ILE A 355 3.38 11.09 -14.48
N GLN A 356 3.92 11.91 -13.56
CA GLN A 356 4.98 11.47 -12.65
C GLN A 356 4.52 10.29 -11.76
N ALA A 357 3.33 10.38 -11.16
CA ALA A 357 2.76 9.30 -10.36
C ALA A 357 2.59 8.00 -11.16
N ALA A 358 2.11 8.10 -12.41
CA ALA A 358 1.96 6.93 -13.30
C ALA A 358 3.32 6.29 -13.64
N GLN A 359 4.40 7.07 -13.73
CA GLN A 359 5.75 6.54 -13.92
C GLN A 359 6.23 5.76 -12.69
N VAL A 360 5.99 6.28 -11.47
CA VAL A 360 6.28 5.57 -10.22
C VAL A 360 5.54 4.23 -10.16
N VAL A 361 4.23 4.25 -10.41
CA VAL A 361 3.37 3.05 -10.39
C VAL A 361 3.84 2.02 -11.43
N SER A 362 4.14 2.47 -12.66
CA SER A 362 4.62 1.56 -13.70
C SER A 362 5.97 0.92 -13.33
N ARG A 363 6.88 1.68 -12.71
CA ARG A 363 8.16 1.15 -12.24
C ARG A 363 7.98 0.16 -11.10
N ASN A 364 7.10 0.45 -10.14
CA ASN A 364 6.85 -0.43 -9.02
C ASN A 364 6.10 -1.70 -9.43
N GLN A 365 5.23 -1.62 -10.45
CA GLN A 365 4.60 -2.79 -11.07
C GLN A 365 5.66 -3.74 -11.67
N THR A 366 6.69 -3.21 -12.34
CA THR A 366 7.82 -4.01 -12.83
C THR A 366 8.60 -4.64 -11.67
N ARG A 367 9.03 -3.84 -10.68
CA ARG A 367 9.73 -4.33 -9.47
C ARG A 367 8.95 -5.45 -8.78
N SER A 368 7.65 -5.25 -8.59
CA SER A 368 6.77 -6.21 -7.92
C SER A 368 6.61 -7.48 -8.74
N GLY A 369 6.24 -7.35 -10.02
CA GLY A 369 5.95 -8.47 -10.92
C GLY A 369 7.16 -9.32 -11.31
N GLU A 370 8.36 -8.75 -11.27
CA GLU A 370 9.61 -9.42 -11.61
C GLU A 370 10.43 -9.75 -10.36
N THR A 371 11.01 -8.76 -9.71
CA THR A 371 11.98 -8.95 -8.62
C THR A 371 11.31 -9.50 -7.36
N VAL A 372 10.24 -8.86 -6.85
CA VAL A 372 9.55 -9.31 -5.63
C VAL A 372 8.89 -10.67 -5.87
N ARG A 373 8.27 -10.88 -7.03
CA ARG A 373 7.68 -12.19 -7.38
C ARG A 373 8.72 -13.30 -7.48
N ALA A 374 9.90 -13.04 -8.07
CA ALA A 374 11.00 -14.01 -8.13
C ALA A 374 11.52 -14.34 -6.73
N LEU A 375 11.70 -13.30 -5.90
CA LEU A 375 12.06 -13.42 -4.49
C LEU A 375 11.09 -14.33 -3.74
N ARG A 376 9.77 -14.14 -3.90
CA ARG A 376 8.76 -14.98 -3.23
C ARG A 376 8.67 -16.40 -3.81
N THR A 377 8.86 -16.54 -5.12
CA THR A 377 8.89 -17.86 -5.76
C THR A 377 10.08 -18.70 -5.25
N HIS A 378 11.22 -18.08 -4.96
CA HIS A 378 12.40 -18.75 -4.41
C HIS A 378 12.10 -19.44 -3.06
N TRP A 379 11.30 -18.81 -2.20
CA TRP A 379 10.86 -19.35 -0.90
C TRP A 379 10.00 -20.62 -0.99
N PHE A 380 9.51 -21.01 -2.18
CA PHE A 380 8.90 -22.34 -2.35
C PHE A 380 9.85 -23.48 -1.99
N LYS A 381 11.16 -23.32 -2.19
CA LYS A 381 12.17 -24.33 -1.82
C LYS A 381 12.10 -24.62 -0.31
N PHE A 382 12.14 -23.57 0.52
CA PHE A 382 12.07 -23.67 1.97
C PHE A 382 10.75 -24.32 2.42
N ARG A 383 9.62 -23.83 1.92
CA ARG A 383 8.31 -24.39 2.29
C ARG A 383 8.16 -25.86 1.89
N ASN A 384 8.59 -26.22 0.68
CA ASN A 384 8.51 -27.61 0.22
C ASN A 384 9.35 -28.54 1.09
N LEU A 385 10.54 -28.10 1.52
CA LEU A 385 11.36 -28.82 2.48
C LEU A 385 10.63 -29.04 3.80
N GLN A 386 10.12 -27.97 4.42
CA GLN A 386 9.38 -28.04 5.69
C GLN A 386 8.17 -28.98 5.61
N ARG A 387 7.37 -28.87 4.55
CA ARG A 387 6.23 -29.77 4.32
C ARG A 387 6.64 -31.22 4.16
N SER A 388 7.73 -31.50 3.43
CA SER A 388 8.22 -32.88 3.28
C SER A 388 8.76 -33.45 4.59
N GLN A 389 9.42 -32.64 5.41
CA GLN A 389 9.93 -33.05 6.72
C GLN A 389 8.78 -33.35 7.68
N ARG A 390 7.75 -32.50 7.72
CA ARG A 390 6.52 -32.76 8.50
C ARG A 390 5.82 -34.03 8.04
N ALA A 391 5.62 -34.20 6.73
CA ALA A 391 4.98 -35.41 6.22
C ALA A 391 5.77 -36.68 6.61
N LEU A 392 7.10 -36.63 6.57
CA LEU A 392 7.96 -37.74 6.98
C LEU A 392 7.87 -38.05 8.48
N SER A 393 7.76 -37.01 9.33
CA SER A 393 7.63 -37.22 10.78
C SER A 393 6.28 -37.80 11.17
N GLU A 394 5.21 -37.47 10.44
CA GLU A 394 3.85 -37.96 10.67
C GLU A 394 3.59 -39.36 10.05
N ALA A 395 4.40 -39.78 9.08
CA ALA A 395 4.22 -41.07 8.41
C ALA A 395 4.62 -42.27 9.29
N SER A 396 3.71 -43.24 9.41
CA SER A 396 3.90 -44.48 10.20
C SER A 396 4.35 -45.69 9.37
N ASP A 397 3.88 -45.84 8.13
CA ASP A 397 4.21 -46.98 7.25
C ASP A 397 5.63 -46.88 6.65
N PRO A 398 6.46 -47.95 6.70
CA PRO A 398 7.82 -47.96 6.15
C PRO A 398 7.93 -47.52 4.69
N LYS A 399 7.01 -47.96 3.82
CA LYS A 399 7.07 -47.65 2.38
C LYS A 399 6.84 -46.17 2.11
N THR A 400 5.86 -45.58 2.79
CA THR A 400 5.55 -44.14 2.73
C THR A 400 6.71 -43.32 3.27
N ARG A 401 7.32 -43.76 4.39
CA ARG A 401 8.50 -43.11 4.98
C ARG A 401 9.70 -43.11 4.03
N GLU A 402 9.98 -44.21 3.34
CA GLU A 402 11.07 -44.28 2.36
C GLU A 402 10.88 -43.26 1.22
N GLY A 403 9.68 -43.20 0.63
CA GLY A 403 9.37 -42.23 -0.41
C GLY A 403 9.45 -40.77 0.07
N LEU A 404 9.01 -40.51 1.29
CA LEU A 404 9.09 -39.18 1.90
C LEU A 404 10.54 -38.79 2.26
N ALA A 405 11.37 -39.73 2.72
CA ALA A 405 12.79 -39.50 2.98
C ALA A 405 13.53 -39.12 1.69
N ALA A 406 13.26 -39.81 0.57
CA ALA A 406 13.79 -39.43 -0.73
C ALA A 406 13.33 -38.02 -1.17
N LYS A 407 12.07 -37.66 -0.88
CA LYS A 407 11.53 -36.33 -1.15
C LYS A 407 12.18 -35.24 -0.28
N VAL A 408 12.43 -35.51 0.99
CA VAL A 408 13.18 -34.63 1.90
C VAL A 408 14.58 -34.40 1.36
N ALA A 409 15.34 -35.46 1.06
CA ALA A 409 16.69 -35.34 0.52
C ALA A 409 16.74 -34.52 -0.78
N LYS A 410 15.75 -34.70 -1.68
CA LYS A 410 15.61 -33.88 -2.89
C LYS A 410 15.38 -32.39 -2.55
N ASN A 411 14.52 -32.10 -1.58
CA ASN A 411 14.22 -30.73 -1.19
C ASN A 411 15.39 -30.07 -0.43
N GLU A 412 16.16 -30.83 0.34
CA GLU A 412 17.40 -30.37 0.98
C GLU A 412 18.44 -30.00 -0.07
N ALA A 413 18.64 -30.84 -1.09
CA ALA A 413 19.51 -30.50 -2.22
C ALA A 413 19.04 -29.23 -2.95
N ALA A 414 17.73 -29.03 -3.09
CA ALA A 414 17.18 -27.82 -3.71
C ALA A 414 17.41 -26.53 -2.89
N MET A 415 17.82 -26.63 -1.62
CA MET A 415 18.23 -25.49 -0.79
C MET A 415 19.67 -25.03 -1.03
N GLU A 416 20.45 -25.76 -1.81
CA GLU A 416 21.79 -25.32 -2.21
C GLU A 416 21.72 -23.95 -2.91
N GLY A 417 22.59 -23.02 -2.48
CA GLY A 417 22.61 -21.64 -3.00
C GLY A 417 21.41 -20.77 -2.58
N PHE A 418 20.50 -21.27 -1.72
CA PHE A 418 19.30 -20.52 -1.35
C PHE A 418 19.63 -19.16 -0.71
N GLU A 419 20.55 -19.11 0.26
CA GLU A 419 20.89 -17.85 0.96
C GLU A 419 21.50 -16.82 0.01
N ALA A 420 22.42 -17.24 -0.85
CA ALA A 420 23.10 -16.34 -1.77
C ALA A 420 22.12 -15.68 -2.74
N GLN A 421 21.21 -16.48 -3.32
CA GLN A 421 20.17 -15.97 -4.20
C GLN A 421 19.13 -15.11 -3.45
N LEU A 422 18.84 -15.43 -2.19
CA LEU A 422 17.94 -14.62 -1.36
C LEU A 422 18.52 -13.21 -1.15
N VAL A 423 19.79 -13.13 -0.73
CA VAL A 423 20.49 -11.85 -0.52
C VAL A 423 20.54 -11.02 -1.81
N GLU A 424 20.83 -11.63 -2.94
CA GLU A 424 20.86 -10.95 -4.24
C GLU A 424 19.50 -10.34 -4.60
N LEU A 425 18.43 -11.12 -4.48
CA LEU A 425 17.08 -10.67 -4.81
C LEU A 425 16.58 -9.59 -3.84
N GLU A 426 16.93 -9.68 -2.55
CA GLU A 426 16.60 -8.65 -1.55
C GLU A 426 17.36 -7.34 -1.80
N ALA A 427 18.65 -7.41 -2.11
CA ALA A 427 19.45 -6.25 -2.46
C ALA A 427 18.93 -5.57 -3.74
N LYS A 428 18.55 -6.36 -4.75
CA LYS A 428 17.93 -5.85 -5.97
C LYS A 428 16.60 -5.15 -5.69
N ALA A 429 15.72 -5.77 -4.90
CA ALA A 429 14.42 -5.20 -4.55
C ALA A 429 14.55 -3.89 -3.75
N ALA A 430 15.58 -3.77 -2.91
CA ALA A 430 15.88 -2.56 -2.16
C ALA A 430 16.40 -1.43 -3.07
N ALA A 431 17.34 -1.73 -3.98
CA ALA A 431 17.85 -0.73 -4.93
C ALA A 431 16.74 -0.20 -5.85
N GLU A 432 15.87 -1.08 -6.37
CA GLU A 432 14.72 -0.66 -7.18
C GLU A 432 13.72 0.18 -6.38
N LEU A 433 13.61 -0.02 -5.04
CA LEU A 433 12.77 0.80 -4.17
C LEU A 433 13.38 2.21 -3.96
N ASP A 434 14.70 2.32 -3.89
CA ASP A 434 15.38 3.62 -3.78
C ASP A 434 15.11 4.49 -5.02
N GLU A 435 15.21 3.90 -6.21
CA GLU A 435 14.88 4.59 -7.47
C GLU A 435 13.42 5.09 -7.50
N LEU A 436 12.49 4.34 -6.89
CA LEU A 436 11.08 4.75 -6.79
C LEU A 436 10.91 5.98 -5.89
N TYR A 437 11.58 6.02 -4.74
CA TYR A 437 11.51 7.18 -3.84
C TYR A 437 12.17 8.43 -4.44
N GLU A 438 13.24 8.28 -5.22
CA GLU A 438 13.83 9.38 -5.99
C GLU A 438 12.86 9.90 -7.06
N LEU A 439 12.22 8.99 -7.81
CA LEU A 439 11.26 9.33 -8.85
C LEU A 439 9.99 9.98 -8.28
N ALA A 440 9.58 9.62 -7.06
CA ALA A 440 8.35 10.09 -6.43
C ALA A 440 8.44 11.50 -5.82
N GLN A 441 9.62 12.13 -5.77
CA GLN A 441 9.76 13.48 -5.22
C GLN A 441 8.98 14.51 -6.06
N PRO A 442 7.95 15.17 -5.52
CA PRO A 442 7.13 16.11 -6.28
C PRO A 442 7.96 17.29 -6.80
N LYS A 443 7.73 17.66 -8.07
CA LYS A 443 8.44 18.77 -8.71
C LYS A 443 7.65 20.07 -8.60
N PRO A 444 8.31 21.24 -8.60
CA PRO A 444 7.62 22.52 -8.75
C PRO A 444 7.01 22.62 -10.15
N HIS A 445 5.72 22.93 -10.22
CA HIS A 445 4.98 23.09 -11.47
C HIS A 445 4.43 24.50 -11.60
N ARG A 446 4.49 25.09 -12.81
CA ARG A 446 3.95 26.41 -13.12
C ARG A 446 2.48 26.28 -13.52
N TYR A 447 1.61 26.90 -12.75
CA TYR A 447 0.19 27.00 -13.02
C TYR A 447 -0.10 28.33 -13.70
N THR A 448 -0.88 28.29 -14.78
CA THR A 448 -1.38 29.47 -15.49
C THR A 448 -2.88 29.31 -15.69
N LEU A 449 -3.65 30.31 -15.25
CA LEU A 449 -5.09 30.37 -15.46
C LEU A 449 -5.43 31.65 -16.23
N ARG A 450 -5.92 31.49 -17.46
CA ARG A 450 -6.22 32.60 -18.36
C ARG A 450 -7.68 32.57 -18.81
N GLN A 451 -8.31 33.73 -18.89
CA GLN A 451 -9.66 33.82 -19.47
C GLN A 451 -9.59 33.53 -20.98
N VAL A 452 -10.52 32.72 -21.48
CA VAL A 452 -10.66 32.40 -22.90
C VAL A 452 -12.01 32.90 -23.41
N LYS A 453 -12.05 33.25 -24.70
CA LYS A 453 -13.25 33.77 -25.36
C LYS A 453 -14.31 32.72 -25.59
#